data_AF-A0A529ZP70-F1
#
_entry.id   AF-A0A529ZP70-F1
#
_cell.length_a   1.000
_cell.length_b   1.000
_cell.length_c   1.000
_cell.angle_alpha   90.00
_cell.angle_beta   90.00
_cell.angle_gamma   90.00
#
_symmetry.space_group_name_H-M   'P 1'
#
loop_
_entity.id
_entity.type
_entity.pdbx_description
1 polymer ?
#
loop_
_entity_poly.entity_id
_entity_poly.type
_entity_poly.pdbx_seq_one_letter_code
_entity_poly.pdbx_strand_id
1 'polypeptide(L)'
;MSDARPDTQLDIPFVGRWHYSRAEMIADGIVHAVGIVLAIAAGSAFLALAAFHSGPGEYAAAVFYVVSLLTVLSVSLAYNLWPV
;
A
#
# COMPACT_ATOMS: atom_id res chain seq x y z
N MET A 1 -26.31 -7.23 54.61
CA MET A 1 -26.23 -8.17 53.47
C MET A 1 -26.21 -7.31 52.22
N SER A 2 -25.02 -7.01 51.70
CA SER A 2 -24.84 -6.17 50.50
C SER A 2 -24.15 -7.06 49.47
N ASP A 3 -24.95 -7.63 48.57
CA ASP A 3 -24.46 -8.45 47.45
C ASP A 3 -23.80 -7.53 46.43
N ALA A 4 -22.48 -7.41 46.51
CA ALA A 4 -21.67 -6.82 45.46
C ALA A 4 -21.71 -7.76 44.25
N ARG A 5 -22.40 -7.35 43.18
CA ARG A 5 -22.31 -8.03 41.89
C ARG A 5 -20.85 -7.98 41.43
N PRO A 6 -20.26 -9.10 40.95
CA PRO A 6 -18.93 -9.06 40.39
C PRO A 6 -18.99 -8.23 39.10
N ASP A 7 -18.33 -7.07 39.12
CA ASP A 7 -18.04 -6.27 37.94
C ASP A 7 -17.37 -7.20 36.93
N THR A 8 -18.15 -7.67 35.96
CA THR A 8 -17.62 -8.49 34.88
C THR A 8 -16.83 -7.54 33.98
N GLN A 9 -15.56 -7.36 34.32
CA GLN A 9 -14.58 -6.69 33.50
C GLN A 9 -14.51 -7.48 32.18
N LEU A 10 -15.26 -7.02 31.18
CA LEU A 10 -15.11 -7.44 29.80
C LEU A 10 -13.74 -6.96 29.34
N ASP A 11 -12.72 -7.77 29.60
CA ASP A 11 -11.39 -7.64 29.01
C ASP A 11 -11.53 -7.92 27.52
N ILE A 12 -11.97 -6.92 26.76
CA ILE A 12 -11.86 -6.92 25.31
C ILE A 12 -10.39 -6.61 25.05
N PRO A 13 -9.58 -7.56 24.53
CA PRO A 13 -8.21 -7.27 24.18
C PRO A 13 -8.25 -6.23 23.06
N PHE A 14 -8.02 -4.96 23.39
CA PHE A 14 -8.10 -3.86 22.43
C PHE A 14 -6.93 -3.87 21.42
N VAL A 15 -6.02 -4.84 21.53
CA VAL A 15 -4.89 -4.99 20.65
C VAL A 15 -4.67 -6.47 20.39
N GLY A 16 -5.18 -6.95 19.26
CA GLY A 16 -4.59 -8.12 18.63
C GLY A 16 -3.11 -7.81 18.44
N ARG A 17 -2.23 -8.54 19.14
CA ARG A 17 -0.77 -8.47 18.95
C ARG A 17 -0.45 -8.98 17.55
N TRP A 18 -0.70 -8.18 16.51
CA TRP A 18 -0.40 -8.51 15.13
C TRP A 18 1.12 -8.68 15.03
N HIS A 19 1.58 -9.91 14.90
CA HIS A 19 2.98 -10.21 14.68
C HIS A 19 3.18 -10.28 13.19
N TYR A 20 3.78 -9.23 12.62
CA TYR A 20 4.08 -9.19 11.21
C TYR A 20 5.08 -10.30 10.87
N SER A 21 4.57 -11.35 10.24
CA SER A 21 5.33 -12.56 10.01
C SER A 21 6.29 -12.37 8.85
N ARG A 22 7.36 -13.16 8.83
CA ARG A 22 8.30 -13.15 7.70
C ARG A 22 7.63 -13.54 6.39
N ALA A 23 6.61 -14.41 6.45
CA ALA A 23 5.87 -14.81 5.27
C ALA A 23 5.05 -13.65 4.70
N GLU A 24 4.39 -12.87 5.55
CA GLU A 24 3.66 -11.66 5.15
C GLU A 24 4.62 -10.60 4.57
N MET A 25 5.78 -10.39 5.20
CA MET A 25 6.82 -9.49 4.67
C MET A 25 7.30 -9.87 3.27
N ILE A 26 7.55 -11.17 3.03
CA ILE A 26 7.95 -11.66 1.70
C ILE A 26 6.81 -11.50 0.71
N ALA A 27 5.57 -11.82 1.09
CA ALA A 27 4.42 -11.69 0.23
C ALA A 27 4.20 -10.24 -0.21
N ASP A 28 4.20 -9.31 0.75
CA ASP A 28 4.05 -7.87 0.46
C ASP A 28 5.21 -7.37 -0.41
N GLY A 29 6.45 -7.78 -0.10
CA GLY A 29 7.62 -7.44 -0.92
C GLY A 29 7.47 -7.87 -2.38
N ILE A 30 7.03 -9.11 -2.62
CA ILE A 30 6.81 -9.66 -3.97
C ILE A 30 5.70 -8.90 -4.69
N VAL A 31 4.55 -8.70 -4.05
CA VAL A 31 3.38 -8.04 -4.64
C VAL A 31 3.74 -6.62 -5.08
N HIS A 32 4.41 -5.86 -4.23
CA HIS A 32 4.83 -4.50 -4.56
C HIS A 32 5.92 -4.48 -5.62
N ALA A 33 6.91 -5.36 -5.57
CA ALA A 33 7.97 -5.42 -6.57
C ALA A 33 7.40 -5.71 -7.97
N VAL A 34 6.51 -6.70 -8.09
CA VAL A 34 5.79 -7.00 -9.34
C VAL A 34 4.94 -5.80 -9.76
N GLY A 35 4.20 -5.20 -8.84
CA GLY A 35 3.39 -4.01 -9.10
C GLY A 35 4.20 -2.84 -9.64
N ILE A 36 5.38 -2.57 -9.09
CA ILE A 36 6.28 -1.50 -9.54
C ILE A 36 6.83 -1.81 -10.93
N VAL A 37 7.29 -3.04 -11.19
CA VAL A 37 7.78 -3.43 -12.53
C VAL A 37 6.69 -3.26 -13.58
N LEU A 38 5.47 -3.71 -13.29
CA LEU A 38 4.33 -3.54 -14.18
C LEU A 38 3.95 -2.06 -14.34
N ALA A 39 3.96 -1.27 -13.27
CA ALA A 39 3.66 0.16 -13.33
C ALA A 39 4.70 0.93 -14.15
N ILE A 40 5.97 0.57 -14.08
CA ILE A 40 7.01 1.14 -14.95
C ILE A 40 6.74 0.75 -16.40
N ALA A 41 6.58 -0.54 -16.70
CA ALA A 41 6.40 -1.00 -18.07
C ALA A 41 5.11 -0.45 -18.71
N ALA A 42 3.96 -0.64 -18.05
CA ALA A 42 2.67 -0.18 -18.53
C ALA A 42 2.56 1.35 -18.47
N GLY A 43 3.09 1.99 -17.44
CA GLY A 43 3.12 3.45 -17.31
C GLY A 43 3.96 4.10 -18.40
N SER A 44 5.14 3.55 -18.73
CA SER A 44 5.95 4.04 -19.85
C SER A 44 5.24 3.86 -21.19
N ALA A 45 4.62 2.71 -21.44
CA ALA A 45 3.83 2.48 -22.65
C ALA A 45 2.63 3.45 -22.74
N PHE A 46 1.92 3.65 -21.62
CA PHE A 46 0.81 4.60 -21.52
C PHE A 46 1.25 6.03 -21.82
N LEU A 47 2.35 6.49 -21.23
CA LEU A 47 2.91 7.83 -21.51
C LEU A 47 3.37 7.97 -22.96
N ALA A 48 4.03 6.94 -23.52
CA ALA A 48 4.44 6.96 -24.92
C ALA A 48 3.24 7.11 -25.86
N LEU A 49 2.15 6.40 -25.61
CA LEU A 49 0.91 6.54 -26.39
C LEU A 49 0.27 7.91 -26.18
N ALA A 50 0.16 8.38 -24.93
CA ALA A 50 -0.44 9.67 -24.60
C ALA A 50 0.32 10.85 -25.24
N ALA A 51 1.65 10.76 -25.36
CA ALA A 51 2.47 11.78 -25.98
C ALA A 51 2.07 12.07 -27.45
N PHE A 52 1.51 11.09 -28.15
CA PHE A 52 1.08 11.24 -29.55
C PHE A 52 -0.43 11.39 -29.73
N HIS A 53 -1.23 11.11 -28.71
CA HIS A 53 -2.69 11.01 -28.84
C HIS A 53 -3.48 11.90 -27.87
N SER A 54 -2.81 12.68 -27.03
CA SER A 54 -3.44 13.49 -25.97
C SER A 54 -3.02 14.95 -26.04
N GLY A 55 -3.89 15.85 -25.59
CA GLY A 55 -3.55 17.26 -25.41
C GLY A 55 -2.54 17.48 -24.27
N PRO A 56 -1.87 18.64 -24.20
CA PRO A 56 -0.83 18.91 -23.21
C PRO A 56 -1.29 18.76 -21.75
N GLY A 57 -2.52 19.18 -21.44
CA GLY A 57 -3.10 19.05 -20.09
C GLY A 57 -3.41 17.59 -19.72
N GLU A 58 -3.93 16.81 -20.66
CA GLU A 58 -4.20 15.38 -20.47
C GLU A 58 -2.90 14.60 -20.29
N TYR A 59 -1.88 14.93 -21.09
CA TYR A 59 -0.55 14.35 -20.96
C TYR A 59 0.08 14.68 -19.60
N ALA A 60 0.00 15.93 -19.14
CA ALA A 60 0.46 16.31 -17.81
C ALA A 60 -0.25 15.49 -16.71
N ALA A 61 -1.57 15.34 -16.81
CA ALA A 61 -2.34 14.50 -15.88
C ALA A 61 -1.90 13.03 -15.92
N ALA A 62 -1.63 12.48 -17.11
CA ALA A 62 -1.10 11.12 -17.26
C ALA A 62 0.28 10.95 -16.59
N VAL A 63 1.17 11.94 -16.72
CA VAL A 63 2.46 11.95 -16.01
C VAL A 63 2.26 11.95 -14.51
N PHE A 64 1.40 12.84 -13.98
CA PHE A 64 1.08 12.86 -12.55
C PHE A 64 0.51 11.54 -12.07
N TYR A 65 -0.35 10.90 -12.85
CA TYR A 65 -0.91 9.58 -12.53
C TYR A 65 0.19 8.52 -12.40
N VAL A 66 1.07 8.38 -13.40
CA VAL A 66 2.14 7.36 -13.37
C VAL A 66 3.12 7.61 -12.23
N VAL A 67 3.54 8.86 -12.01
CA VAL A 67 4.43 9.23 -10.90
C VAL A 67 3.78 8.94 -9.55
N SER A 68 2.51 9.29 -9.38
CA SER A 68 1.79 9.04 -8.12
C SER A 68 1.63 7.55 -7.86
N LEU A 69 1.32 6.76 -8.89
CA LEU A 69 1.21 5.30 -8.81
C LEU A 69 2.53 4.66 -8.35
N LEU A 70 3.64 5.04 -8.98
CA LEU A 70 4.97 4.55 -8.59
C LEU A 70 5.34 4.99 -7.17
N THR A 71 5.01 6.22 -6.81
CA THR A 71 5.29 6.77 -5.48
C THR A 71 4.54 6.00 -4.41
N VAL A 72 3.23 5.78 -4.56
CA VAL A 72 2.44 5.07 -3.55
C VAL A 72 2.88 3.62 -3.40
N LEU A 73 3.20 2.93 -4.49
CA LEU A 73 3.73 1.56 -4.43
C LEU A 73 5.09 1.50 -3.73
N SER A 74 5.98 2.46 -4.01
CA SER A 74 7.32 2.50 -3.42
C SER A 74 7.28 2.85 -1.93
N VAL A 75 6.47 3.84 -1.54
CA VAL A 75 6.26 4.21 -0.14
C VAL A 75 5.63 3.04 0.63
N SER A 76 4.65 2.37 0.04
CA SER A 76 4.01 1.20 0.65
C SER A 76 4.99 0.03 0.81
N LEU A 77 5.80 -0.27 -0.21
CA LEU A 77 6.87 -1.27 -0.10
C LEU A 77 7.84 -0.93 1.03
N ALA A 78 8.32 0.32 1.07
CA ALA A 78 9.26 0.77 2.09
C ALA A 78 8.66 0.66 3.50
N TYR A 79 7.38 0.99 3.66
CA TYR A 79 6.67 0.86 4.93
C TYR A 79 6.55 -0.61 5.38
N ASN A 80 6.09 -1.49 4.50
CA ASN A 80 5.87 -2.91 4.84
C ASN A 80 7.18 -3.68 5.07
N LEU A 81 8.28 -3.26 4.43
CA LEU A 81 9.61 -3.87 4.62
C LEU A 81 10.46 -3.16 5.68
N TRP A 82 9.97 -2.08 6.29
CA TRP A 82 10.77 -1.33 7.26
C TRP A 82 11.07 -2.21 8.48
N PRO A 83 12.35 -2.37 8.87
CA PRO A 83 12.71 -3.12 10.06
C PRO A 83 12.33 -2.29 11.30
N VAL A 84 11.26 -2.70 11.99
CA VAL A 84 10.90 -2.22 13.34
C VAL A 84 11.46 -3.16 14.40
#